data_AF-A0A0G0G7C0-F1
#
_entry.id   AF-A0A0G0G7C0-F1
#
_cell.length_a   1.000
_cell.length_b   1.000
_cell.length_c   1.000
_cell.angle_alpha   90.00
_cell.angle_beta   90.00
_cell.angle_gamma   90.00
#
_symmetry.space_group_name_H-M   'P 1'
#
loop_
_entity.id
_entity.type
_entity.pdbx_description
1 polymer ?
#
loop_
_entity_poly.entity_id
_entity_poly.type
_entity_poly.pdbx_seq_one_letter_code
_entity_poly.pdbx_strand_id
1 'polypeptide(L)'
;MISINDITIKIKLLKSETMLAQATVILFGVWKEHGWKVLRSDRPHPKHQDSLWFQAPSYRLGSGWHEIVFIDDLDLYEAVIEKIYNAYCLAKSKQPDQGEKEEEINPEDVDLESINL
;
A
#
# COMPACT_ATOMS: atom_id res chain seq x y z
N MET A 1 -17.26 -16.86 -14.19
CA MET A 1 -15.99 -16.94 -13.44
C MET A 1 -15.26 -15.63 -13.69
N ILE A 2 -14.83 -14.94 -12.62
CA ILE A 2 -14.06 -13.69 -12.74
C ILE A 2 -12.64 -14.06 -13.15
N SER A 3 -12.10 -13.40 -14.17
CA SER A 3 -10.71 -13.59 -14.60
C SER A 3 -9.82 -12.46 -14.09
N ILE A 4 -8.51 -12.69 -14.09
CA ILE A 4 -7.51 -11.68 -13.73
C ILE A 4 -7.56 -10.42 -14.62
N ASN A 5 -8.09 -10.54 -15.84
CA ASN A 5 -8.25 -9.43 -16.78
C ASN A 5 -9.43 -8.52 -16.43
N ASP A 6 -10.38 -9.03 -15.65
CA ASP A 6 -11.53 -8.26 -15.17
C ASP A 6 -11.16 -7.37 -13.98
N ILE A 7 -9.95 -7.53 -13.44
CA ILE A 7 -9.46 -6.84 -12.23
C ILE A 7 -8.49 -5.73 -12.61
N THR A 8 -8.89 -4.49 -12.33
CA THR A 8 -8.05 -3.31 -12.43
C THR A 8 -7.80 -2.73 -11.04
N ILE A 9 -6.56 -2.34 -10.74
CA ILE A 9 -6.20 -1.73 -9.45
C ILE A 9 -5.81 -0.28 -9.65
N LYS A 10 -6.39 0.60 -8.83
CA LYS A 10 -5.84 1.94 -8.59
C LYS A 10 -5.19 1.98 -7.22
N ILE A 11 -3.97 2.49 -7.14
CA ILE A 11 -3.23 2.58 -5.89
C ILE A 11 -2.87 4.01 -5.56
N LYS A 12 -2.95 4.34 -4.28
CA LYS A 12 -2.48 5.61 -3.71
C LYS A 12 -1.44 5.28 -2.65
N LEU A 13 -0.20 5.68 -2.88
CA LEU A 13 0.86 5.60 -1.87
C LEU A 13 0.56 6.59 -0.75
N LEU A 14 0.91 6.22 0.47
CA LEU A 14 0.68 7.01 1.67
C LEU A 14 2.02 7.26 2.37
N LYS A 15 2.17 8.45 2.93
CA LYS A 15 3.28 8.82 3.81
C LYS A 15 3.02 8.31 5.24
N SER A 16 2.88 7.00 5.41
CA SER A 16 2.66 6.38 6.71
C SER A 16 3.59 5.19 6.87
N GLU A 17 4.14 5.01 8.08
CA GLU A 17 5.08 3.93 8.38
C GLU A 17 4.41 2.56 8.45
N THR A 18 3.11 2.53 8.77
CA THR A 18 2.32 1.31 8.97
C THR A 18 1.42 1.01 7.77
N MET A 19 0.69 2.01 7.25
CA MET A 19 -0.17 1.87 6.07
C MET A 19 0.48 2.51 4.86
N LEU A 20 1.19 1.71 4.08
CA LEU A 20 2.03 2.17 2.98
C LEU A 20 1.21 2.62 1.76
N ALA A 21 0.06 2.00 1.53
CA ALA A 21 -0.82 2.38 0.43
C ALA A 21 -2.29 2.00 0.67
N GLN A 22 -3.17 2.67 -0.06
CA GLN A 22 -4.57 2.28 -0.24
C GLN A 22 -4.82 1.88 -1.68
N ALA A 23 -5.52 0.77 -1.87
CA ALA A 23 -5.93 0.27 -3.17
C ALA A 23 -7.45 0.38 -3.35
N THR A 24 -7.86 0.63 -4.58
CA THR A 24 -9.23 0.47 -5.06
C THR A 24 -9.22 -0.65 -6.10
N VAL A 25 -9.98 -1.70 -5.83
CA VAL A 25 -10.19 -2.82 -6.75
C VAL A 25 -11.37 -2.47 -7.66
N ILE A 26 -11.17 -2.55 -8.97
CA ILE A 26 -12.21 -2.27 -9.96
C ILE A 26 -12.47 -3.55 -10.74
N LEU A 27 -13.66 -4.12 -10.57
CA LEU A 27 -14.11 -5.32 -11.26
C LEU A 27 -14.94 -4.95 -12.48
N PHE A 28 -14.66 -5.58 -13.62
CA PHE A 28 -15.35 -5.38 -14.91
C PHE A 28 -15.41 -3.90 -15.35
N GLY A 29 -14.48 -3.07 -14.86
CA GLY A 29 -14.46 -1.62 -15.12
C GLY A 29 -15.57 -0.79 -14.47
N VAL A 30 -16.60 -1.42 -13.90
CA VAL A 30 -17.82 -0.74 -13.40
C VAL A 30 -17.96 -0.79 -11.88
N TRP A 31 -17.52 -1.87 -11.26
CA TRP A 31 -17.70 -2.09 -9.83
C TRP A 31 -16.43 -1.67 -9.09
N LYS A 32 -16.53 -0.71 -8.18
CA LYS A 32 -15.37 -0.13 -7.48
C LYS A 32 -15.46 -0.44 -6.00
N GLU A 33 -14.50 -1.24 -5.53
CA GLU A 33 -14.32 -1.57 -4.12
C GLU A 33 -13.16 -0.77 -3.55
N HIS A 34 -13.47 0.09 -2.57
CA HIS A 34 -12.52 0.94 -1.89
C HIS A 34 -12.08 0.32 -0.55
N GLY A 35 -10.91 0.74 -0.05
CA GLY A 35 -10.51 0.45 1.32
C GLY A 35 -9.58 -0.75 1.49
N TRP A 36 -9.09 -1.34 0.39
CA TRP A 36 -7.99 -2.29 0.43
C TRP A 36 -6.71 -1.57 0.89
N LYS A 37 -5.88 -2.23 1.71
CA LYS A 37 -4.69 -1.62 2.30
C LYS A 37 -3.46 -2.47 2.03
N VAL A 38 -2.35 -1.78 1.75
CA VAL A 38 -1.00 -2.34 1.82
C VAL A 38 -0.37 -1.85 3.12
N LEU A 39 -0.04 -2.79 3.99
CA LEU A 39 0.48 -2.55 5.33
C LEU A 39 1.92 -3.04 5.41
N ARG A 40 2.73 -2.39 6.24
CA ARG A 40 4.02 -2.96 6.67
C ARG A 40 3.73 -4.16 7.58
N SER A 41 4.50 -5.23 7.39
CA SER A 41 4.46 -6.44 8.19
C SER A 41 5.82 -6.65 8.86
N ASP A 42 5.85 -7.30 10.02
CA ASP A 42 7.09 -7.74 10.65
C ASP A 42 7.59 -9.08 10.06
N ARG A 43 6.77 -9.71 9.21
CA ARG A 43 7.05 -10.99 8.57
C ARG A 43 6.97 -10.86 7.04
N PRO A 44 7.84 -11.55 6.29
CA PRO A 44 7.78 -11.55 4.84
C PRO A 44 6.49 -12.23 4.34
N HIS A 45 5.92 -11.68 3.27
CA HIS A 45 4.79 -12.27 2.59
C HIS A 45 5.21 -13.59 1.94
N PRO A 46 4.46 -14.70 2.11
CA PRO A 46 4.87 -16.03 1.61
C PRO A 46 5.21 -16.07 0.11
N LYS A 47 4.45 -15.33 -0.71
CA LYS A 47 4.60 -15.30 -2.18
C LYS A 47 5.57 -14.22 -2.69
N HIS A 48 5.69 -13.09 -1.98
CA HIS A 48 6.36 -11.90 -2.51
C HIS A 48 7.69 -11.61 -1.80
N GLN A 49 7.98 -12.26 -0.68
CA GLN A 49 9.18 -12.09 0.15
C GLN A 49 9.40 -10.67 0.72
N ASP A 50 8.62 -9.69 0.30
CA ASP A 50 8.55 -8.38 0.93
C ASP A 50 7.80 -8.44 2.27
N SER A 51 8.25 -7.64 3.25
CA SER A 51 7.60 -7.48 4.57
C SER A 51 6.32 -6.64 4.47
N LEU A 52 5.34 -7.15 3.72
CA LEU A 52 4.06 -6.53 3.43
C LEU A 52 2.90 -7.43 3.86
N TRP A 53 1.81 -6.80 4.28
CA TRP A 53 0.53 -7.44 4.54
C TRP A 53 -0.57 -6.74 3.74
N PHE A 54 -1.45 -7.53 3.13
CA PHE A 54 -2.59 -7.01 2.37
C PHE A 54 -3.86 -7.26 3.17
N GLN A 55 -4.66 -6.20 3.35
CA GLN A 55 -5.88 -6.28 4.11
C GLN A 55 -7.07 -5.88 3.25
N ALA A 56 -8.12 -6.71 3.26
CA ALA A 56 -9.41 -6.39 2.69
C ALA A 56 -10.05 -5.17 3.38
N PRO A 57 -11.01 -4.47 2.74
CA PRO A 57 -11.77 -3.42 3.36
C PRO A 57 -12.41 -3.92 4.65
N SER A 58 -12.24 -3.16 5.73
CA SER A 58 -12.70 -3.55 7.06
C SER A 58 -13.22 -2.36 7.83
N TYR A 59 -14.18 -2.63 8.72
CA TYR A 59 -14.75 -1.66 9.65
C TYR A 59 -14.53 -2.10 11.08
N ARG A 60 -14.56 -1.14 12.00
CA ARG A 60 -14.44 -1.41 13.43
C ARG A 60 -15.83 -1.52 14.03
N LEU A 61 -16.08 -2.60 14.76
CA LEU A 61 -17.28 -2.78 15.57
C LEU A 61 -16.86 -3.14 16.99
N GLY A 62 -17.08 -2.21 17.93
CA GLY A 62 -16.56 -2.35 19.29
C GLY A 62 -15.03 -2.44 19.32
N SER A 63 -14.51 -3.53 19.89
CA SER A 63 -13.07 -3.83 19.94
C SER A 63 -12.56 -4.61 18.72
N GLY A 64 -13.44 -5.12 17.86
CA GLY A 64 -13.08 -5.97 16.72
C GLY A 64 -12.97 -5.22 15.39
N TRP A 65 -12.13 -5.76 14.51
CA TRP A 65 -12.12 -5.41 13.09
C TRP A 65 -12.82 -6.50 12.29
N HIS A 66 -13.73 -6.10 11.43
CA HIS A 66 -14.55 -7.01 10.62
C HIS A 66 -14.37 -6.66 9.14
N GLU A 67 -14.19 -7.68 8.32
CA GLU A 67 -14.10 -7.52 6.86
C GLU A 67 -15.46 -7.17 6.28
N ILE A 68 -15.46 -6.24 5.31
CA ILE A 68 -16.63 -5.82 4.54
C ILE A 68 -16.77 -6.72 3.30
N VAL A 69 -15.63 -7.05 2.69
CA VAL A 69 -15.57 -7.83 1.45
C VAL A 69 -14.95 -9.17 1.76
N PHE A 70 -15.62 -10.24 1.32
CA PHE A 70 -15.14 -11.60 1.39
C PHE A 70 -15.06 -12.19 -0.03
N ILE A 71 -13.94 -12.81 -0.35
CA ILE A 71 -13.73 -13.55 -1.60
C ILE A 71 -13.58 -15.02 -1.20
N ASP A 72 -14.56 -15.83 -1.58
CA ASP A 72 -14.64 -17.25 -1.23
C ASP A 72 -13.75 -18.15 -2.11
N ASP A 73 -13.55 -17.73 -3.36
CA ASP A 73 -12.63 -18.33 -4.30
C ASP A 73 -11.17 -17.93 -3.99
N LEU A 74 -10.37 -18.90 -3.53
CA LEU A 74 -8.98 -18.68 -3.16
C LEU A 74 -8.13 -18.18 -4.34
N ASP A 75 -8.35 -18.71 -5.54
CA ASP A 75 -7.58 -18.32 -6.73
C ASP A 75 -7.89 -16.87 -7.11
N LEU A 76 -9.16 -16.47 -7.00
CA LEU A 76 -9.57 -15.09 -7.20
C LEU A 76 -8.98 -14.15 -6.14
N TYR A 77 -8.98 -14.57 -4.88
CA TYR A 77 -8.37 -13.81 -3.79
C TYR A 77 -6.88 -13.58 -4.05
N GLU A 78 -6.14 -14.64 -4.37
CA GLU A 78 -4.71 -14.54 -4.69
C GLU A 78 -4.45 -13.66 -5.92
N ALA A 79 -5.30 -13.72 -6.95
CA ALA A 79 -5.20 -12.86 -8.12
C ALA A 79 -5.42 -11.37 -7.78
N VAL A 80 -6.35 -11.05 -6.88
CA VAL A 80 -6.55 -9.69 -6.37
C VAL A 80 -5.31 -9.21 -5.62
N ILE A 81 -4.77 -10.03 -4.70
CA ILE A 81 -3.55 -9.69 -3.95
C ILE A 81 -2.37 -9.44 -4.89
N GLU A 82 -2.17 -10.32 -5.89
CA GLU A 82 -1.10 -10.18 -6.87
C GLU A 82 -1.23 -8.89 -7.69
N LYS A 83 -2.46 -8.53 -8.11
CA LYS A 83 -2.71 -7.27 -8.82
C LYS A 83 -2.46 -6.05 -7.94
N ILE A 84 -2.81 -6.10 -6.65
CA ILE A 84 -2.53 -5.02 -5.69
C ILE A 84 -1.02 -4.86 -5.52
N TYR A 85 -0.30 -5.96 -5.30
CA TYR A 85 1.15 -5.96 -5.19
C TYR A 85 1.84 -5.38 -6.43
N ASN A 86 1.47 -5.84 -7.62
CA ASN A 86 2.04 -5.35 -8.87
C ASN A 86 1.79 -3.84 -9.07
N ALA A 87 0.57 -3.37 -8.75
CA ALA A 87 0.26 -1.95 -8.80
C ALA A 87 1.09 -1.14 -7.78
N TYR A 88 1.28 -1.67 -6.57
CA TYR A 88 2.08 -1.05 -5.52
C TYR A 88 3.54 -0.91 -5.93
N CYS A 89 4.17 -1.99 -6.40
CA CYS A 89 5.57 -1.97 -6.86
C CYS A 89 5.75 -1.02 -8.04
N LEU A 90 4.82 -1.02 -9.00
CA LEU A 90 4.86 -0.09 -10.13
C LEU A 90 4.75 1.38 -9.65
N ALA A 91 3.83 1.67 -8.73
CA ALA A 91 3.70 3.03 -8.19
C ALA A 91 4.96 3.47 -7.44
N LYS A 92 5.55 2.58 -6.62
CA LYS A 92 6.79 2.83 -5.89
C LYS A 92 7.97 3.09 -6.84
N SER A 93 8.08 2.32 -7.93
CA SER A 93 9.15 2.51 -8.93
C SER A 93 9.08 3.85 -9.67
N LYS A 94 7.88 4.43 -9.78
CA LYS A 94 7.66 5.74 -10.42
C LYS A 94 7.84 6.92 -9.47
N GLN A 95 7.94 6.66 -8.16
CA GLN A 95 8.16 7.66 -7.12
C GLN A 95 9.28 7.20 -6.17
N PRO A 96 10.52 7.04 -6.68
CA PRO A 96 11.64 6.57 -5.86
C PRO A 96 11.95 7.52 -4.68
N ASP A 97 11.71 8.82 -4.84
CA ASP A 97 12.14 9.86 -3.89
C ASP A 97 11.17 10.10 -2.71
N GLN A 98 10.11 9.31 -2.53
CA GLN A 98 9.25 9.41 -1.34
C GLN A 98 9.74 8.56 -0.15
N GLY A 99 11.00 8.10 -0.20
CA GLY A 99 11.62 7.20 0.77
C GLY A 99 12.69 7.81 1.68
N GLU A 100 13.10 9.05 1.47
CA GLU A 100 14.07 9.73 2.33
C GLU A 100 13.40 10.92 3.00
N LYS A 101 13.46 10.97 4.33
CA LYS A 101 13.15 12.20 5.06
C LYS A 101 14.18 13.22 4.58
N GLU A 102 13.75 14.24 3.85
CA GLU A 102 14.49 15.50 3.88
C GLU A 102 14.53 15.89 5.36
N GLU A 103 15.71 15.81 5.97
CA GLU A 103 15.96 16.53 7.22
C GLU A 103 15.63 17.98 6.92
N GLU A 104 14.64 18.53 7.64
CA GLU A 104 14.42 19.97 7.70
C GLU A 104 15.73 20.59 8.19
N ILE A 105 16.56 21.08 7.27
CA ILE A 105 17.69 21.94 7.62
C ILE A 105 17.03 23.24 8.12
N ASN A 106 16.91 23.36 9.43
CA ASN A 106 16.53 24.63 10.05
C ASN A 106 17.62 25.64 9.69
N PRO A 107 17.30 26.77 9.04
CA PRO A 107 18.28 27.80 8.70
C PRO A 107 18.96 28.44 9.93
N GLU A 108 18.48 28.12 11.13
CA GLU A 108 18.99 28.62 12.41
C GLU A 108 20.10 27.75 13.01
N ASP A 109 20.34 26.53 12.50
CA ASP A 109 21.39 25.62 12.98
C ASP A 109 22.70 25.69 12.17
N VAL A 110 22.81 26.61 11.21
CA VAL A 110 24.07 26.87 10.50
C VAL A 110 24.92 27.81 11.36
N ASP A 111 25.79 27.23 12.19
CA ASP A 111 26.83 27.97 12.90
C ASP A 111 27.86 28.52 11.89
N LEU A 112 27.66 29.79 11.53
CA LEU A 112 28.50 30.57 10.62
C LEU A 112 29.92 30.81 11.17
N GLU A 113 30.25 30.42 12.40
CA GLU A 113 31.62 30.53 12.94
C GLU A 113 32.55 29.36 12.54
N SER A 114 32.07 28.36 11.81
CA SER A 114 32.88 27.20 11.40
C SER A 114 33.56 27.32 10.02
N ILE A 115 33.31 28.40 9.27
CA ILE A 115 34.01 28.66 8.00
C ILE A 115 35.25 29.51 8.28
N ASN A 116 36.35 28.86 8.68
CA ASN A 116 37.67 29.46 8.58
C ASN A 116 38.07 29.54 7.08
N LEU A 117 38.15 30.78 6.58
CA LEU A 117 38.79 31.17 5.31
C LEU A 117 40.31 30.95 5.36
#